data_AF-A0A1X9T3M8-F1
#
_entry.id   AF-A0A1X9T3M8-F1
#
_cell.length_a   1.000
_cell.length_b   1.000
_cell.length_c   1.000
_cell.angle_alpha   90.00
_cell.angle_beta   90.00
_cell.angle_gamma   90.00
#
_symmetry.space_group_name_H-M   'P 1'
#
loop_
_entity.id
_entity.type
_entity.pdbx_description
1 polymer ?
#
loop_
_entity_poly.entity_id
_entity_poly.type
_entity_poly.pdbx_seq_one_letter_code
_entity_poly.pdbx_strand_id
1 'polypeptide(L)' 'MIKVEFLGPIGVKPMELDVKNLGQLKDILSQNDEISKWLKLCAVALNDEIINDINTELKSGDRICILPPVCGG' A
#
# COMPACT_ATOMS: atom_id res chain seq x y z
N MET A 1 13.91 1.45 -4.42
CA MET A 1 13.12 2.28 -3.48
C MET A 1 11.82 2.74 -4.12
N ILE A 2 10.70 2.42 -3.48
CA ILE A 2 9.33 2.82 -3.86
C ILE A 2 8.78 3.84 -2.87
N LYS A 3 7.74 4.56 -3.27
CA LYS A 3 6.96 5.43 -2.38
C LYS A 3 5.63 4.79 -2.06
N VAL A 4 5.28 4.71 -0.77
CA VAL A 4 3.98 4.18 -0.32
C VAL A 4 3.19 5.31 0.34
N GLU A 5 1.98 5.53 -0.14
CA GLU A 5 1.06 6.57 0.33
C GLU A 5 -0.20 5.93 0.91
N PHE A 6 -0.73 6.54 1.97
CA PHE A 6 -1.92 6.08 2.66
C PHE A 6 -3.01 7.12 2.51
N LEU A 7 -4.17 6.73 1.96
CA LEU A 7 -5.25 7.67 1.69
C LEU A 7 -6.33 7.64 2.78
N GLY A 8 -7.12 8.71 2.82
CA GLY A 8 -8.32 8.81 3.66
C GLY A 8 -8.03 8.65 5.16
N PRO A 9 -8.86 7.90 5.91
CA PRO A 9 -8.77 7.79 7.37
C PRO A 9 -7.57 7.02 7.92
N ILE A 10 -6.68 6.51 7.06
CA ILE A 10 -5.49 5.77 7.52
C ILE A 10 -4.56 6.71 8.31
N GLY A 11 -4.42 7.98 7.89
CA GLY A 11 -3.74 9.02 8.67
C GLY A 11 -2.22 8.86 8.85
N VAL A 12 -1.62 7.89 8.16
CA VAL A 12 -0.18 7.60 8.23
C VAL A 12 0.57 8.40 7.16
N LYS A 13 1.74 8.94 7.52
CA LYS A 13 2.60 9.68 6.58
C LYS A 13 3.14 8.74 5.49
N PRO A 14 3.36 9.25 4.26
CA PRO A 14 4.04 8.48 3.23
C PRO A 14 5.39 7.96 3.69
N MET A 15 5.79 6.80 3.17
CA MET A 15 7.06 6.15 3.49
C MET A 15 7.78 5.72 2.22
N GLU A 16 9.11 5.70 2.29
CA GLU A 16 9.96 5.16 1.23
C GLU A 16 10.53 3.83 1.68
N LEU A 17 10.37 2.79 0.86
CA LEU A 17 10.75 1.43 1.22
C LEU A 17 11.55 0.78 0.08
N ASP A 18 12.46 -0.11 0.45
CA ASP A 18 13.14 -0.98 -0.51
C ASP A 18 12.59 -2.40 -0.42
N VAL A 19 11.63 -2.70 -1.30
CA VAL A 19 10.90 -3.97 -1.37
C VAL A 19 10.78 -4.40 -2.83
N LYS A 20 10.79 -5.72 -3.06
CA LYS A 20 10.79 -6.29 -4.41
C LYS A 20 9.41 -6.63 -4.95
N ASN A 21 8.42 -6.80 -4.07
CA ASN A 21 7.05 -7.16 -4.46
C ASN A 21 6.04 -6.77 -3.37
N LEU A 22 4.75 -6.90 -3.68
CA LEU A 22 3.67 -6.61 -2.74
C LEU A 22 3.67 -7.53 -1.51
N GLY A 23 4.15 -8.78 -1.62
CA GLY A 23 4.30 -9.69 -0.49
C GLY A 23 5.22 -9.12 0.60
N GLN A 24 6.42 -8.69 0.21
CA GLN A 24 7.36 -8.03 1.13
C GLN A 24 6.80 -6.72 1.70
N LEU A 25 6.12 -5.93 0.85
CA LEU A 25 5.46 -4.71 1.31
C LEU A 25 4.43 -5.02 2.40
N LYS A 26 3.56 -6.00 2.17
CA LYS A 26 2.54 -6.43 3.12
C LYS A 26 3.18 -6.84 4.45
N ASP A 27 4.26 -7.61 4.43
CA ASP A 27 4.93 -8.07 5.66
C ASP A 27 5.45 -6.90 6.50
N ILE A 28 6.04 -5.89 5.86
CA ILE A 28 6.49 -4.66 6.54
C ILE A 28 5.30 -3.88 7.09
N LEU A 29 4.27 -3.62 6.26
CA LEU A 29 3.10 -2.83 6.69
C LEU A 29 2.31 -3.52 7.81
N SER A 30 2.31 -4.85 7.84
CA SER A 30 1.60 -5.64 8.87
C SER A 30 2.22 -5.52 10.26
N GLN A 31 3.47 -5.08 10.37
CA GLN A 31 4.14 -4.84 11.65
C GLN A 31 3.73 -3.52 12.32
N ASN A 32 3.02 -2.64 11.60
CA ASN A 32 2.49 -1.40 12.14
C ASN A 32 1.01 -1.56 12.47
N ASP A 33 0.67 -1.52 13.76
CA ASP A 33 -0.70 -1.71 14.25
C ASP A 33 -1.71 -0.67 13.71
N GLU A 34 -1.26 0.55 13.43
CA GLU A 34 -2.12 1.58 12.85
C GLU A 34 -2.47 1.28 11.39
N ILE A 35 -1.58 0.62 10.66
CA ILE A 35 -1.76 0.27 9.24
C ILE A 35 -2.43 -1.09 9.09
N SER A 36 -2.02 -2.08 9.89
CA SER A 36 -2.44 -3.48 9.78
C SER A 36 -3.95 -3.67 9.91
N LYS A 37 -4.61 -2.85 10.74
CA LYS A 37 -6.08 -2.81 10.89
C LYS A 37 -6.81 -2.42 9.61
N TRP A 38 -6.16 -1.69 8.70
CA TRP A 38 -6.74 -1.27 7.42
C TRP A 38 -6.43 -2.22 6.28
N LEU A 39 -5.28 -2.90 6.28
CA LEU A 39 -4.78 -3.66 5.12
C LEU A 39 -5.79 -4.65 4.52
N LYS A 40 -6.63 -5.30 5.35
CA LYS A 40 -7.64 -6.26 4.87
C LYS A 40 -8.82 -5.62 4.13
N LEU A 41 -9.04 -4.33 4.35
CA LEU A 41 -10.15 -3.56 3.77
C LEU A 41 -9.68 -2.72 2.58
N CYS A 42 -8.37 -2.53 2.43
CA CYS A 42 -7.84 -1.63 1.44
C CYS A 42 -7.68 -2.28 0.06
N ALA A 43 -7.93 -1.50 -0.98
CA ALA A 43 -7.37 -1.75 -2.29
C ALA A 43 -5.92 -1.23 -2.37
N VAL A 44 -5.15 -1.76 -3.30
CA VAL A 44 -3.78 -1.33 -3.59
C VAL A 44 -3.73 -0.84 -5.04
N ALA A 45 -3.21 0.36 -5.24
CA ALA A 45 -2.89 0.86 -6.57
C ALA A 45 -1.38 0.96 -6.76
N LEU A 46 -0.89 0.53 -7.92
CA LEU A 46 0.47 0.72 -8.39
C LEU A 46 0.43 1.68 -9.57
N ASN A 47 1.08 2.84 -9.43
CA ASN A 47 1.14 3.87 -10.47
C ASN A 47 -0.25 4.22 -11.03
N ASP A 48 -1.20 4.45 -10.11
CA ASP A 48 -2.61 4.80 -10.39
C ASP A 48 -3.49 3.67 -10.97
N GLU A 49 -2.97 2.45 -11.10
CA GLU A 49 -3.73 1.26 -11.51
C GLU A 49 -3.99 0.31 -10.33
N ILE A 50 -5.23 -0.14 -10.15
CA ILE A 50 -5.57 -1.12 -9.10
C ILE A 50 -4.99 -2.48 -9.46
N ILE A 51 -4.24 -3.07 -8.52
CA ILE A 51 -3.63 -4.38 -8.64
C ILE A 51 -4.10 -5.32 -7.52
N ASN A 52 -4.09 -6.62 -7.79
CA ASN A 52 -4.57 -7.64 -6.85
C ASN A 52 -3.66 -8.88 -6.75
N ASP A 53 -2.53 -8.93 -7.48
CA ASP A 53 -1.57 -10.01 -7.38
C ASP A 53 -0.47 -9.67 -6.36
N ILE A 54 -0.41 -10.43 -5.27
CA ILE A 54 0.60 -10.28 -4.21
C ILE A 54 2.04 -10.48 -4.70
N ASN A 55 2.23 -11.15 -5.84
CA ASN A 55 3.54 -11.38 -6.44
C ASN A 55 3.97 -10.27 -7.40
N THR A 56 3.14 -9.24 -7.61
CA THR A 56 3.48 -8.09 -8.46
C THR A 56 4.83 -7.51 -8.06
N GLU A 57 5.77 -7.50 -9.01
CA GLU A 57 7.12 -6.94 -8.81
C GLU A 57 7.06 -5.43 -8.69
N LEU A 58 7.90 -4.90 -7.81
CA LEU A 58 8.04 -3.47 -7.56
C LEU A 58 9.45 -3.03 -7.89
N LYS A 59 9.56 -1.92 -8.61
CA LYS A 59 10.83 -1.34 -9.06
C LYS A 59 11.01 0.06 -8.53
N SER A 60 12.26 0.54 -8.56
CA SER A 60 12.58 1.87 -8.07
C SER A 60 11.78 2.94 -8.81
N GLY A 61 11.19 3.87 -8.06
CA GLY A 61 10.33 4.93 -8.60
C GLY A 61 8.84 4.57 -8.65
N ASP A 62 8.46 3.32 -8.39
CA ASP A 62 7.04 2.96 -8.28
C ASP A 62 6.36 3.68 -7.11
N ARG A 63 5.10 4.02 -7.32
CA ARG A 63 4.20 4.59 -6.32
C ARG A 63 3.10 3.59 -5.97
N ILE A 64 3.02 3.23 -4.70
CA ILE A 64 1.93 2.44 -4.14
C ILE A 64 0.99 3.35 -3.35
N CYS A 65 -0.31 3.22 -3.61
CA CYS A 65 -1.35 3.84 -2.80
C CYS A 65 -2.16 2.76 -2.07
N ILE A 66 -2.29 2.89 -0.75
CA ILE A 66 -3.17 2.07 0.07
C ILE A 66 -4.49 2.82 0.24
N LEU A 67 -5.55 2.30 -0.36
CA LEU A 67 -6.86 2.96 -0.46
C LEU A 67 -7.87 2.27 0.45
N PRO A 68 -8.32 2.87 1.56
CA PRO A 68 -9.41 2.32 2.35
C PRO A 68 -10.74 2.36 1.58
N PRO A 69 -11.75 1.56 1.98
CA PRO A 69 -13.06 1.60 1.36
C PRO A 69 -13.61 3.02 1.34
N VAL A 70 -14.08 3.46 0.18
CA VAL A 70 -14.78 4.74 0.05
C VAL A 70 -16.28 4.50 0.18
N CYS A 71 -16.97 5.32 0.99
CA CYS A 71 -18.42 5.46 0.87
C CYS A 71 -18.65 6.41 -0.31
N GLY A 72 -18.70 5.85 -1.53
CA GLY A 72 -19.18 6.59 -2.70
C GLY A 72 -20.64 6.96 -2.44
N GLY A 73 -20.91 8.27 -2.34
CA GLY A 73 -22.25 8.81 -2.22
C GLY A 73 -23.06 8.66 -3.50
#